data_AF-A0A3M1CTB3-F1
#
_entry.id   AF-A0A3M1CTB3-F1
#
_cell.length_a   1.000
_cell.length_b   1.000
_cell.length_c   1.000
_cell.angle_alpha   90.00
_cell.angle_beta   90.00
_cell.angle_gamma   90.00
#
_symmetry.space_group_name_H-M   'P 1'
#
loop_
_entity.id
_entity.type
_entity.pdbx_description
1 polymer ?
#
loop_
_entity_poly.entity_id
_entity_poly.type
_entity_poly.pdbx_seq_one_letter_code
_entity_poly.pdbx_strand_id
1 'polypeptide(L)' 'MTRKELVEGILRTSGITKANVERFYRGLVELAINKLAREGEFVLPGLGVLR' A
#
# COMPACT_ATOMS: atom_id res chain seq x y z
N MET A 1 -13.93 -0.23 -4.94
CA MET A 1 -12.61 0.16 -5.47
C MET A 1 -11.78 -1.08 -5.68
N THR A 2 -11.30 -1.31 -6.91
CA THR A 2 -10.48 -2.47 -7.30
C THR A 2 -9.00 -2.11 -7.28
N ARG A 3 -8.12 -3.13 -7.26
CA ARG A 3 -6.66 -2.91 -7.38
C ARG A 3 -6.29 -2.14 -8.65
N LYS A 4 -7.02 -2.35 -9.74
CA LYS A 4 -6.80 -1.65 -11.01
C LYS A 4 -7.09 -0.15 -10.88
N GLU A 5 -8.21 0.20 -10.27
CA GLU A 5 -8.61 1.59 -10.04
C GLU A 5 -7.62 2.35 -9.13
N LEU A 6 -7.10 1.68 -8.10
CA LEU A 6 -6.05 2.20 -7.22
C LEU A 6 -4.72 2.47 -7.95
N VAL A 7 -4.29 1.55 -8.81
CA VAL A 7 -3.08 1.71 -9.61
C VAL A 7 -3.24 2.86 -10.60
N GLU A 8 -4.37 2.93 -11.30
CA GLU A 8 -4.67 4.03 -12.22
C GLU A 8 -4.73 5.39 -11.51
N GLY A 9 -5.29 5.43 -10.29
CA GLY A 9 -5.29 6.64 -9.45
C GLY A 9 -3.90 7.18 -9.17
N ILE A 10 -2.99 6.31 -8.73
CA ILE A 10 -1.60 6.69 -8.45
C ILE A 10 -0.86 7.08 -9.74
N LEU A 11 -1.05 6.34 -10.83
CA LEU A 11 -0.39 6.64 -12.11
C LEU A 11 -0.69 8.06 -12.60
N ARG A 12 -1.91 8.56 -12.38
CA ARG A 12 -2.31 9.92 -12.77
C ARG A 12 -1.61 11.02 -11.96
N THR A 13 -1.12 10.73 -10.76
CA THR A 13 -0.63 11.76 -9.83
C THR A 13 0.87 11.71 -9.56
N SER A 14 1.55 10.59 -9.85
CA SER A 14 2.87 10.30 -9.29
C SER A 14 4.01 10.17 -10.30
N GLY A 15 3.75 10.26 -11.61
CA GLY A 15 4.78 10.24 -12.66
C GLY A 15 5.61 8.94 -12.74
N ILE A 16 5.25 7.91 -11.97
CA ILE A 16 5.94 6.62 -11.91
C ILE A 16 5.29 5.60 -12.84
N THR A 17 6.06 4.60 -13.24
CA THR A 17 5.59 3.53 -14.13
C THR A 17 4.61 2.61 -13.40
N LYS A 18 3.73 1.94 -14.16
CA LYS A 18 2.79 0.95 -13.62
C LYS A 18 3.50 -0.16 -12.83
N ALA A 19 4.64 -0.63 -13.34
CA ALA A 19 5.44 -1.64 -12.67
C ALA A 19 5.92 -1.19 -11.27
N ASN A 20 6.31 0.07 -11.12
CA ASN A 20 6.73 0.62 -9.83
C ASN A 20 5.56 0.77 -8.86
N VAL A 21 4.38 1.20 -9.33
CA VAL A 21 3.17 1.27 -8.49
C VAL A 21 2.76 -0.11 -7.99
N GLU A 22 2.80 -1.13 -8.86
CA GLU A 22 2.47 -2.49 -8.46
C GLU A 22 3.45 -3.07 -7.45
N ARG A 23 4.75 -2.80 -7.62
CA ARG A 23 5.79 -3.17 -6.64
C ARG A 23 5.59 -2.46 -5.31
N PHE A 24 5.25 -1.17 -5.33
CA PHE A 24 4.94 -0.42 -4.13
C PHE A 24 3.80 -1.05 -3.34
N TYR A 25 2.66 -1.34 -3.98
CA TYR A 25 1.53 -1.96 -3.29
C TYR A 25 1.87 -3.34 -2.72
N ARG A 26 2.66 -4.15 -3.45
CA ARG A 26 3.12 -5.44 -2.94
C ARG A 26 3.98 -5.28 -1.69
N GLY A 27 4.98 -4.39 -1.74
CA GLY A 27 5.86 -4.13 -0.61
C GLY A 27 5.13 -3.55 0.60
N LEU A 28 4.14 -2.69 0.37
CA LEU A 28 3.29 -2.13 1.44
C LEU A 28 2.49 -3.22 2.15
N VAL A 29 1.89 -4.15 1.39
CA VAL A 29 1.13 -5.28 1.96
C VAL A 29 2.04 -6.21 2.74
N GLU A 30 3.20 -6.58 2.18
CA GLU A 30 4.18 -7.44 2.86
C GLU A 30 4.67 -6.79 4.16
N LEU A 31 4.96 -5.49 4.13
CA LEU A 31 5.35 -4.73 5.33
C LEU A 31 4.24 -4.73 6.39
N ALA A 32 3.00 -4.46 5.98
CA ALA A 32 1.85 -4.42 6.89
C ALA A 32 1.64 -5.78 7.57
N ILE A 33 1.65 -6.87 6.80
CA ILE A 33 1.54 -8.25 7.32
C ILE A 33 2.65 -8.54 8.33
N ASN A 34 3.90 -8.21 7.99
CA ASN A 34 5.04 -8.46 8.88
C ASN A 34 4.97 -7.62 10.17
N LYS A 35 4.53 -6.37 10.08
CA LYS A 35 4.33 -5.49 11.25
C LYS A 35 3.22 -6.03 12.16
N LEU A 36 2.07 -6.41 11.59
CA LEU A 36 0.96 -7.01 12.34
C LEU A 36 1.38 -8.29 13.05
N ALA A 37 2.11 -9.17 12.36
CA ALA A 37 2.57 -10.42 12.94
C ALA A 37 3.55 -10.21 14.11
N ARG A 38 4.33 -9.12 14.10
CA ARG A 38 5.36 -8.85 15.12
C ARG A 38 4.86 -7.98 16.27
N GLU A 39 4.02 -7.00 15.98
CA GLU A 39 3.65 -5.91 16.89
C GLU A 39 2.15 -5.91 17.22
N GLY A 40 1.33 -6.69 16.50
CA GLY A 40 -0.12 -6.73 16.66
C GLY A 40 -0.83 -5.50 16.09
N GLU A 41 -0.10 -4.53 15.55
CA GLU A 41 -0.67 -3.37 14.88
C GLU A 41 0.21 -2.82 13.75
N PHE A 42 -0.44 -2.20 12.76
CA PHE A 42 0.21 -1.45 11.69
C PHE A 42 -0.45 -0.09 11.54
N VAL A 43 0.29 0.97 11.90
CA VAL A 43 -0.19 2.36 11.84
C VAL A 43 0.09 2.95 10.46
N LEU A 44 -0.95 3.46 9.82
CA LEU A 44 -0.87 4.32 8.63
C LEU A 44 -1.23 5.75 9.06
N PRO A 45 -0.23 6.62 9.30
CA PRO A 45 -0.47 7.97 9.79
C PRO A 45 -1.46 8.74 8.90
N GLY A 46 -2.50 9.30 9.51
CA GLY A 46 -3.56 10.03 8.80
C GLY A 46 -4.60 9.17 8.07
N LEU A 47 -4.42 7.84 8.02
CA LEU A 47 -5.39 6.90 7.44
C LEU A 47 -6.01 5.96 8.48
N GLY A 48 -5.27 5.59 9.52
CA GLY A 48 -5.77 4.76 10.62
C GLY A 48 -4.78 3.71 11.09
N VAL A 49 -5.26 2.76 11.88
CA VAL A 49 -4.47 1.65 12.44
C VAL A 49 -5.14 0.34 12.06
N LEU A 50 -4.35 -0.61 11.54
CA LEU A 50 -4.78 -1.99 11.34
C LEU A 50 -4.37 -2.83 12.57
N ARG A 51 -5.24 -3.71 13.05
CA ARG A 51 -5.03 -4.64 14.17
C ARG A 51 -5.62 -5.99 13.81
#